data_AF-A0A8J4E6Q5-F1
#
_entry.id   AF-A0A8J4E6Q5-F1
#
_cell.length_a   1.000
_cell.length_b   1.000
_cell.length_c   1.000
_cell.angle_alpha   90.00
_cell.angle_beta   90.00
_cell.angle_gamma   90.00
#
_symmetry.space_group_name_H-M   'P 1'
#
loop_
_entity.id
_entity.type
_entity.pdbx_description
1 polymer ?
#
loop_
_entity_poly.entity_id
_entity_poly.type
_entity_poly.pdbx_seq_one_letter_code
_entity_poly.pdbx_strand_id
1 'polypeptide(L)'
;MRNKLERLSAAINLPQVRFGVVPLGAGLPRATPYRFLDHRRQLVQFDTYTAELSLTRPDEIAAAYARAFERLTALAVYGPRGPCSDSYVTT
;
A
#
# COMPACT_ATOMS: atom_id res chain seq x y z
N MET A 1 6.99 12.64 -11.95
CA MET A 1 5.96 12.24 -10.96
C MET A 1 4.58 11.93 -11.56
N ARG A 2 4.06 12.70 -12.54
CA ARG A 2 2.71 12.48 -13.15
C ARG A 2 2.44 11.06 -13.67
N ASN A 3 3.46 10.39 -14.20
CA ASN A 3 3.34 9.04 -14.76
C ASN A 3 2.96 7.94 -13.73
N LYS A 4 3.31 8.08 -12.44
CA LYS A 4 2.98 7.06 -11.41
C LYS A 4 1.47 7.04 -11.10
N LEU A 5 0.85 8.23 -11.04
CA LEU A 5 -0.57 8.35 -10.74
C LEU A 5 -1.44 7.87 -11.92
N GLU A 6 -1.00 8.17 -13.14
CA GLU A 6 -1.65 7.68 -14.38
C GLU A 6 -1.55 6.16 -14.52
N ARG A 7 -0.39 5.57 -14.19
CA ARG A 7 -0.24 4.11 -14.18
C ARG A 7 -1.10 3.47 -13.09
N LEU A 8 -1.25 4.12 -11.94
CA LEU A 8 -2.16 3.67 -10.89
C LEU A 8 -3.62 3.71 -11.34
N SER A 9 -4.06 4.80 -11.97
CA SER A 9 -5.45 4.92 -12.45
C SER A 9 -5.78 3.88 -13.51
N ALA A 10 -4.83 3.50 -14.37
CA ALA A 10 -5.00 2.38 -15.29
C ALA A 10 -5.11 1.03 -14.55
N ALA A 11 -4.26 0.79 -13.55
CA ALA A 11 -4.20 -0.48 -12.84
C ALA A 11 -5.44 -0.77 -11.97
N ILE A 12 -6.07 0.25 -11.36
CA ILE A 12 -7.27 0.07 -10.53
C ILE A 12 -8.50 -0.39 -11.32
N ASN A 13 -8.47 -0.26 -12.66
CA ASN A 13 -9.54 -0.74 -13.54
C ASN A 13 -9.42 -2.22 -13.91
N LEU A 14 -8.32 -2.89 -13.54
CA LEU A 14 -8.15 -4.32 -13.81
C LEU A 14 -9.06 -5.15 -12.89
N PRO A 15 -9.78 -6.15 -13.41
CA PRO A 15 -10.77 -6.92 -12.63
C PRO A 15 -10.16 -7.74 -11.48
N GLN A 16 -8.86 -8.05 -11.58
CA GLN A 16 -8.09 -8.78 -10.59
C GLN A 16 -7.45 -7.88 -9.51
N VAL A 17 -7.62 -6.55 -9.63
CA VAL A 17 -7.04 -5.57 -8.71
C VAL A 17 -8.11 -5.03 -7.78
N ARG A 18 -7.82 -5.02 -6.48
CA ARG A 18 -8.63 -4.33 -5.48
C ARG A 18 -7.89 -3.09 -4.98
N PHE A 19 -8.53 -1.93 -5.11
CA PHE A 19 -8.02 -0.68 -4.57
C PHE A 19 -8.67 -0.37 -3.22
N GLY A 20 -7.84 -0.20 -2.19
CA GLY A 20 -8.27 0.15 -0.83
C GLY A 20 -7.42 1.27 -0.25
N VAL A 21 -8.03 2.06 0.63
CA VAL A 21 -7.40 3.21 1.29
C VAL A 21 -7.39 2.96 2.79
N VAL A 22 -6.23 3.11 3.43
CA VAL A 22 -6.13 3.06 4.90
C VAL A 22 -6.42 4.46 5.46
N PRO A 23 -7.46 4.64 6.30
CA PRO A 23 -7.78 5.94 6.87
C PRO A 23 -6.65 6.50 7.74
N LEU A 24 -6.54 7.84 7.78
CA LEU A 24 -5.67 8.48 8.76
C LEU A 24 -6.20 8.17 10.18
N GLY A 25 -5.29 7.96 11.13
CA GLY A 25 -5.67 7.61 12.50
C GLY A 25 -6.00 6.14 12.75
N ALA A 26 -5.97 5.27 11.74
CA ALA A 26 -6.23 3.81 11.87
C ALA A 26 -5.17 3.03 12.69
N GLY A 27 -4.33 3.71 13.49
CA GLY A 27 -3.30 3.08 14.32
C GLY A 27 -2.33 2.26 13.48
N LEU A 28 -1.66 2.89 12.51
CA LEU A 28 -0.74 2.18 11.61
C LEU A 28 0.33 1.45 12.44
N PRO A 29 0.54 0.14 12.22
CA PRO A 29 1.68 -0.54 12.80
C PRO A 29 2.95 0.17 12.31
N ARG A 30 3.77 0.66 13.27
CA ARG A 30 4.99 1.47 13.09
C ARG A 30 5.42 1.57 11.62
N ALA A 31 4.92 2.63 10.98
CA ALA A 31 4.89 2.79 9.53
C ALA A 31 6.25 2.47 8.89
N THR A 32 6.25 1.59 7.89
CA THR A 32 7.29 1.71 6.85
C THR A 32 6.64 2.44 5.68
N PRO A 33 7.06 3.69 5.41
CA PRO A 33 6.31 4.62 4.55
C PRO A 33 6.21 4.23 3.07
N TYR A 34 6.90 3.18 2.64
CA TYR A 34 7.01 2.85 1.22
C TYR A 34 7.06 1.34 1.07
N ARG A 35 6.15 0.76 0.27
CA ARG A 35 6.24 -0.66 -0.11
C ARG A 35 5.29 -1.06 -1.24
N PHE A 36 5.88 -1.44 -2.36
CA PHE A 36 5.24 -2.26 -3.38
C PHE A 36 5.62 -3.72 -3.16
N LEU A 37 4.64 -4.62 -3.11
CA LEU A 37 4.84 -6.06 -3.08
C LEU A 37 4.38 -6.64 -4.42
N ASP A 38 5.29 -7.27 -5.16
CA ASP A 38 4.96 -7.97 -6.40
C ASP A 38 4.05 -9.19 -6.13
N HIS A 39 3.19 -9.54 -7.09
CA HIS A 39 2.23 -10.64 -7.00
C HIS A 39 2.91 -12.00 -6.72
N ARG A 40 4.20 -12.16 -7.07
CA ARG A 40 4.98 -13.37 -6.76
C ARG A 40 5.72 -13.35 -5.43
N ARG A 41 5.61 -12.28 -4.62
CA ARG A 41 6.37 -12.10 -3.36
C ARG A 41 7.90 -12.24 -3.53
N GLN A 42 8.40 -11.96 -4.73
CA GLN A 42 9.81 -12.16 -5.08
C GLN A 42 10.59 -10.84 -5.16
N LEU A 43 9.89 -9.72 -5.25
CA LEU A 43 10.48 -8.41 -5.36
C LEU A 43 9.67 -7.41 -4.54
N VAL A 44 10.38 -6.60 -3.76
CA VAL A 44 9.84 -5.40 -3.15
C VAL A 44 10.71 -4.22 -3.54
N GLN A 45 10.10 -3.22 -4.16
CA GLN A 45 10.77 -1.97 -4.52
C GLN A 45 10.18 -0.80 -3.73
N PHE A 46 11.05 0.11 -3.34
CA PHE A 46 10.64 1.39 -2.77
C PHE A 46 11.67 2.50 -3.01
N ASP A 47 11.15 3.71 -3.19
CA ASP A 47 11.96 4.91 -3.25
C ASP A 47 12.24 5.40 -1.84
N THR A 48 13.51 5.64 -1.53
CA THR A 48 13.92 6.43 -0.37
C THR A 48 14.19 7.87 -0.80
N TYR A 49 14.55 8.75 0.14
CA TYR A 49 14.94 10.12 -0.17
C TYR A 49 16.15 10.22 -1.10
N THR A 50 17.04 9.21 -1.08
CA THR A 50 18.34 9.29 -1.76
C THR A 50 18.54 8.22 -2.83
N ALA A 51 17.80 7.11 -2.78
CA ALA A 51 17.96 6.00 -3.72
C ALA A 51 16.71 5.11 -3.79
N GLU A 52 16.57 4.40 -4.89
CA GLU A 52 15.61 3.28 -5.01
C GLU A 52 16.24 2.02 -4.40
N LEU A 53 15.50 1.32 -3.52
CA LEU A 53 15.93 0.04 -2.97
C LEU A 53 15.07 -1.09 -3.55
N SER A 54 15.74 -2.17 -3.96
CA SER A 54 15.12 -3.42 -4.40
C SER A 54 15.50 -4.57 -3.48
N LEU A 55 14.51 -5.21 -2.87
CA LEU A 55 14.68 -6.41 -2.05
C LEU A 55 14.23 -7.63 -2.84
N THR A 56 15.09 -8.64 -2.91
CA THR A 56 14.89 -9.85 -3.73
C THR A 56 14.97 -11.16 -2.96
N ARG A 57 15.26 -11.12 -1.65
CA ARG A 57 15.37 -12.30 -0.80
C ARG A 57 13.97 -12.84 -0.44
N PRO A 58 13.56 -14.03 -0.94
CA PRO A 58 12.19 -14.50 -0.78
C PRO A 58 11.78 -14.72 0.68
N ASP A 59 12.67 -15.22 1.53
CA ASP A 59 12.36 -15.53 2.92
C ASP A 59 12.11 -14.27 3.76
N GLU A 60 12.92 -13.23 3.54
CA GLU A 60 12.76 -11.91 4.17
C GLU A 60 11.44 -11.25 3.73
N ILE A 61 11.11 -11.36 2.45
CA ILE A 61 9.87 -10.83 1.88
C ILE A 61 8.66 -11.60 2.43
N ALA A 62 8.70 -12.93 2.41
CA ALA A 62 7.61 -13.78 2.89
C ALA A 62 7.32 -13.56 4.38
N ALA A 63 8.35 -13.46 5.23
CA ALA A 63 8.17 -13.32 6.66
C ALA A 63 7.73 -11.91 7.08
N ALA A 64 8.39 -10.87 6.56
CA ALA A 64 8.17 -9.50 7.04
C ALA A 64 7.11 -8.73 6.23
N TYR A 65 7.09 -8.90 4.90
CA TYR A 65 6.23 -8.08 4.03
C TYR A 65 4.84 -8.66 3.89
N ALA A 66 4.67 -9.99 3.90
CA ALA A 66 3.34 -10.60 3.88
C ALA A 66 2.53 -10.20 5.13
N ARG A 67 3.13 -10.29 6.32
CA ARG A 67 2.48 -9.88 7.58
C ARG A 67 2.15 -8.38 7.62
N ALA A 68 3.00 -7.54 7.04
CA ALA A 68 2.71 -6.11 6.94
C ALA A 68 1.53 -5.85 5.99
N PHE A 69 1.51 -6.52 4.84
CA PHE A 69 0.44 -6.42 3.86
C PHE A 69 -0.91 -6.90 4.42
N GLU A 70 -0.94 -8.02 5.14
CA GLU A 70 -2.15 -8.53 5.80
C GLU A 70 -2.72 -7.50 6.79
N ARG A 71 -1.88 -6.88 7.61
CA ARG A 71 -2.31 -5.83 8.56
C ARG A 71 -2.86 -4.60 7.86
N LEU A 72 -2.20 -4.14 6.79
CA LEU A 72 -2.68 -2.99 6.01
C LEU A 72 -4.00 -3.30 5.31
N THR A 73 -4.14 -4.50 4.76
CA THR A 73 -5.38 -4.97 4.12
C THR A 73 -6.54 -5.03 5.12
N ALA A 74 -6.28 -5.43 6.37
CA ALA A 74 -7.28 -5.45 7.43
C ALA A 74 -7.76 -4.04 7.85
N LEU A 75 -6.91 -3.02 7.69
CA LEU A 75 -7.25 -1.62 8.00
C LEU A 75 -7.82 -0.85 6.80
N ALA A 76 -7.70 -1.40 5.58
CA ALA A 76 -8.09 -0.72 4.36
C ALA A 76 -9.61 -0.74 4.16
N VAL A 77 -10.15 0.41 3.76
CA VAL A 77 -11.53 0.55 3.29
C VAL A 77 -11.56 0.44 1.77
N TYR A 78 -12.54 -0.27 1.23
CA TYR A 78 -12.67 -0.54 -0.21
C TYR A 78 -13.96 0.07 -0.77
N GLY A 79 -13.92 0.48 -2.03
CA GLY A 79 -15.08 0.97 -2.77
C GLY A 79 -15.39 2.47 -2.58
N PRO A 80 -16.47 2.98 -3.20
CA PRO A 80 -16.78 4.40 -3.31
C PRO A 80 -17.19 5.08 -1.99
N ARG A 81 -17.34 4.32 -0.90
CA ARG A 81 -17.52 4.84 0.47
C ARG A 81 -16.23 4.78 1.29
N GLY A 82 -15.07 4.85 0.62
CA GLY A 82 -13.80 5.18 1.28
C GLY A 82 -13.96 6.49 2.09
N PRO A 83 -13.14 6.71 3.13
CA PRO A 83 -13.42 7.60 4.27
C PRO A 83 -13.58 9.08 3.85
N CYS A 84 -14.74 9.38 3.28
CA CYS A 84 -15.27 10.69 3.01
C CYS A 84 -16.69 10.68 3.60
N SER A 85 -16.75 10.44 4.90
CA SER A 85 -17.95 10.61 5.72
C SER A 85 -17.53 11.41 6.96
N ASP A 86 -17.72 12.73 6.88
CA ASP A 86 -18.01 13.68 7.96
C ASP A 86 -17.16 13.72 9.25
N SER A 87 -16.02 13.03 9.33
CA SER A 87 -15.35 12.80 10.64
C SER A 87 -14.04 13.56 10.88
N TYR A 88 -13.56 14.40 9.95
CA TYR A 88 -12.26 15.09 10.11
C TYR A 88 -12.34 16.53 10.66
N VAL A 89 -13.52 16.98 11.09
CA VAL A 89 -13.63 18.21 11.90
C VAL A 89 -13.80 17.80 13.35
N THR A 90 -12.71 17.72 14.11
CA THR A 90 -12.67 18.08 15.56
C THR A 90 -11.24 17.90 16.12
N THR A 91 -10.76 19.02 16.65
CA THR A 91 -9.56 19.30 17.49
C THR A 91 -8.22 19.52 16.79
#